data_AF-A0A9X8G258-F1
#
_entry.id   AF-A0A9X8G258-F1
#
_cell.length_a   1.000
_cell.length_b   1.000
_cell.length_c   1.000
_cell.angle_alpha   90.00
_cell.angle_beta   90.00
_cell.angle_gamma   90.00
#
_symmetry.space_group_name_H-M   'P 1'
#
loop_
_entity.id
_entity.type
_entity.pdbx_description
1 polymer ?
#
loop_
_entity_poly.entity_id
_entity_poly.type
_entity_poly.pdbx_seq_one_letter_code
_entity_poly.pdbx_strand_id
1 'polypeptide(L)' 'MRPPITDDELELLNQDMGKLSRAQFNEGDVFNALRLLEMRRQTAKLEAIKRLLESMSEQET' A
#
# COMPACT_ATOMS: atom_id res chain seq x y z
N MET A 1 -6.79 -15.12 10.32
CA MET A 1 -7.43 -15.31 9.01
C MET A 1 -7.10 -14.09 8.16
N ARG A 2 -6.55 -14.26 6.95
CA ARG A 2 -6.30 -13.12 6.06
C ARG A 2 -7.67 -12.54 5.66
N PRO A 3 -7.90 -11.22 5.77
CA PRO A 3 -9.13 -10.62 5.26
C PRO A 3 -9.28 -10.97 3.78
N PRO A 4 -10.52 -11.19 3.29
CA PRO A 4 -10.76 -11.33 1.87
C PRO A 4 -10.27 -10.06 1.14
N ILE A 5 -9.66 -10.26 -0.04
CA ILE A 5 -9.24 -9.15 -0.90
C ILE A 5 -10.51 -8.40 -1.33
N THR A 6 -10.53 -7.09 -1.12
CA THR A 6 -11.67 -6.24 -1.49
C THR A 6 -11.54 -5.76 -2.94
N ASP A 7 -12.66 -5.39 -3.56
CA ASP A 7 -12.66 -4.91 -4.95
C ASP A 7 -11.81 -3.65 -5.12
N ASP A 8 -11.79 -2.77 -4.11
CA ASP A 8 -10.93 -1.57 -4.07
C ASP A 8 -9.44 -1.93 -4.12
N GLU A 9 -9.03 -3.03 -3.48
CA GLU A 9 -7.64 -3.51 -3.50
C GLU A 9 -7.25 -4.10 -4.85
N LEU A 10 -8.20 -4.77 -5.52
CA LEU A 10 -8.04 -5.26 -6.88
C LEU A 10 -7.93 -4.12 -7.89
N GLU A 11 -8.72 -3.06 -7.73
CA GLU A 11 -8.65 -1.89 -8.58
C GLU A 11 -7.31 -1.16 -8.44
N LEU A 12 -6.83 -0.95 -7.20
CA LEU A 12 -5.52 -0.36 -6.95
C LEU A 12 -4.40 -1.20 -7.58
N LEU A 13 -4.46 -2.52 -7.40
CA LEU A 13 -3.49 -3.44 -7.97
C LEU A 13 -3.48 -3.39 -9.50
N ASN A 14 -4.65 -3.30 -10.14
CA ASN A 14 -4.76 -3.17 -11.60
C ASN A 14 -4.17 -1.84 -12.11
N GLN A 15 -4.40 -0.73 -11.40
CA GLN A 15 -3.80 0.55 -11.75
C GLN A 15 -2.27 0.52 -11.63
N ASP A 16 -1.75 -0.11 -10.58
CA ASP A 16 -0.33 -0.27 -10.37
C ASP A 16 0.30 -1.17 -11.43
N MET A 17 -0.33 -2.32 -11.75
CA MET A 17 0.09 -3.20 -12.84
C MET A 17 0.05 -2.49 -14.20
N GLY A 18 -0.93 -1.62 -14.45
CA GLY A 18 -0.99 -0.79 -15.65
C GLY A 18 0.18 0.20 -15.76
N LYS A 19 0.61 0.79 -14.63
CA LYS A 19 1.79 1.67 -14.59
C LYS A 19 3.09 0.88 -14.78
N LEU A 20 3.19 -0.30 -14.16
CA LEU A 20 4.34 -1.20 -14.30
C LEU A 20 4.46 -1.73 -15.74
N SER A 21 3.35 -2.12 -16.37
CA SER A 21 3.31 -2.57 -17.77
C SER A 21 3.82 -1.49 -18.74
N ARG A 22 3.45 -0.22 -18.51
CA ARG A 22 3.94 0.91 -19.32
C ARG A 22 5.42 1.20 -19.14
N ALA A 23 6.02 0.79 -18.02
CA ALA A 23 7.41 1.06 -17.69
C ALA A 23 8.40 -0.02 -18.21
N GLN A 24 7.93 -1.03 -18.97
CA GLN A 24 8.75 -2.12 -19.53
C GLN A 24 9.64 -2.82 -18.47
N PHE A 25 9.07 -3.19 -17.33
CA PHE A 25 9.79 -4.02 -16.36
C PHE A 25 10.01 -5.44 -16.90
N ASN A 26 11.21 -5.98 -16.75
CA ASN A 26 11.46 -7.41 -16.94
C ASN A 26 10.63 -8.21 -15.91
N GLU A 27 10.14 -9.40 -16.25
CA GLU A 27 9.26 -10.19 -15.37
C GLU A 27 9.83 -10.43 -13.96
N GLY A 28 11.16 -10.46 -13.81
CA GLY A 28 11.85 -10.54 -12.52
C GLY A 28 11.74 -9.30 -11.64
N ASP A 29 11.51 -8.12 -12.23
CA ASP A 29 11.40 -6.84 -11.53
C ASP A 29 9.97 -6.50 -11.11
N VAL A 30 8.97 -7.13 -11.73
CA VAL A 30 7.55 -6.92 -11.41
C VAL A 30 7.24 -7.33 -9.98
N PHE A 31 7.77 -8.45 -9.51
CA PHE A 31 7.59 -8.89 -8.13
C PHE A 31 8.22 -7.91 -7.12
N ASN A 32 9.42 -7.41 -7.44
CA ASN A 32 10.10 -6.42 -6.59
C ASN A 32 9.36 -5.08 -6.57
N ALA A 33 8.81 -4.65 -7.71
CA ALA A 33 8.02 -3.45 -7.82
C ALA A 33 6.70 -3.56 -7.03
N LEU A 34 5.99 -4.67 -7.15
CA LEU A 34 4.78 -4.95 -6.37
C LEU A 34 5.07 -5.02 -4.86
N ARG A 35 6.18 -5.65 -4.48
CA ARG A 35 6.62 -5.69 -3.08
C ARG A 35 6.93 -4.30 -2.55
N LEU A 36 7.59 -3.46 -3.34
CA LEU A 36 7.91 -2.08 -2.96
C LEU A 36 6.64 -1.23 -2.79
N LEU A 37 5.66 -1.41 -3.67
CA LEU A 37 4.37 -0.72 -3.61
C LEU A 37 3.58 -1.12 -2.35
N GLU A 38 3.50 -2.41 -2.04
CA GLU A 38 2.83 -2.87 -0.82
C GLU A 38 3.55 -2.37 0.44
N MET A 39 4.89 -2.35 0.46
CA MET A 39 5.64 -1.75 1.57
C MET A 39 5.30 -0.26 1.74
N ARG A 40 5.18 0.52 0.66
CA ARG A 40 4.74 1.92 0.73
C ARG A 40 3.34 2.05 1.28
N ARG A 41 2.41 1.17 0.86
CA ARG A 41 1.03 1.16 1.38
C ARG A 41 0.99 0.86 2.87
N GLN A 42 1.81 -0.08 3.34
CA GLN A 42 1.93 -0.40 4.76
C GLN A 42 2.53 0.76 5.56
N THR A 43 3.57 1.42 5.05
CA THR A 43 4.14 2.62 5.68
C THR A 43 3.12 3.74 5.80
N ALA A 44 2.33 4.01 4.75
CA ALA A 44 1.29 5.04 4.81
C ALA A 44 0.20 4.71 5.85
N LYS A 45 -0.19 3.43 5.97
CA LYS A 45 -1.13 2.99 7.03
C LYS A 45 -0.54 3.19 8.43
N LEU A 46 0.74 2.86 8.62
CA LEU A 46 1.43 3.06 9.91
C LEU A 46 1.58 4.54 10.25
N GLU A 47 1.90 5.40 9.29
CA GLU A 47 1.94 6.85 9.49
C GLU A 47 0.57 7.42 9.86
N ALA A 48 -0.51 6.96 9.21
CA ALA A 48 -1.86 7.37 9.54
C ALA A 48 -2.23 6.94 10.97
N ILE A 49 -1.93 5.70 11.37
CA ILE A 49 -2.14 5.22 12.74
C ILE A 49 -1.32 6.04 13.73
N LYS A 50 -0.04 6.31 13.42
CA LYS A 50 0.82 7.13 14.28
C LYS A 50 0.23 8.51 14.52
N ARG A 51 -0.22 9.20 13.47
CA ARG A 51 -0.86 10.52 13.59
C ARG A 51 -2.15 10.47 14.40
N LEU A 52 -2.95 9.42 14.24
CA LEU A 52 -4.16 9.22 15.03
C LEU A 52 -3.82 9.03 16.51
N LEU A 53 -2.83 8.21 16.83
CA LEU A 53 -2.37 8.00 18.21
C LEU A 53 -1.82 9.29 18.84
N GLU A 54 -1.02 10.06 18.09
CA GLU A 54 -0.53 11.37 18.53
C GLU A 54 -1.71 12.32 18.83
N SER A 55 -2.68 12.40 17.92
CA SER A 55 -3.87 13.25 18.12
C SER A 55 -4.76 12.82 19.27
N MET A 56 -4.80 11.52 19.60
CA MET A 56 -5.52 11.00 20.77
C MET A 56 -4.77 11.30 22.06
N SER A 57 -3.43 11.21 22.05
CA SER A 57 -2.61 11.52 23.22
C SER A 57 -2.63 13.01 23.60
N GLU A 58 -2.82 13.90 22.63
CA GLU A 58 -2.96 15.35 22.86
C GLU A 58 -4.34 15.75 23.41
N GLN A 59 -5.36 14.89 23.32
CA GLN A 59 -6.72 15.15 23.82
C GLN A 59 -6.91 14.75 25.29
N GLU A 60 -5.96 14.02 25.90
CA GLU A 60 -6.01 13.58 27.30
C GLU A 60 -5.30 14.52 28.30
N THR A 61 -4.69 15.62 27.83
CA THR A 61 -4.07 16.69 28.65
C THR A 61 -4.84 18.00 28.57
#